data_AF-A0A1J9RNI9-F1
#
_entry.id   AF-A0A1J9RNI9-F1
#
_cell.length_a   1.000
_cell.length_b   1.000
_cell.length_c   1.000
_cell.angle_alpha   90.00
_cell.angle_beta   90.00
_cell.angle_gamma   90.00
#
_symmetry.space_group_name_H-M   'P 1'
#
loop_
_entity.id
_entity.type
_entity.pdbx_description
1 polymer ?
#
loop_
_entity_poly.entity_id
_entity_poly.type
_entity_poly.pdbx_seq_one_letter_code
_entity_poly.pdbx_strand_id
1 'polypeptide(L)'
;MSLLKSVMLGALALSQFTQAYPAPDQGLEARKLYQVEDAISGLERRKLFNVDDISNDDHKKALKTGLKDAVEVASTALDKMDDEKYKSYLSAWFGDDDNHRDTVRQVYKNFVGSNHNKEGADVLGNVIVHNDDYHEINGQKFCSINNNGKTGTAYYKVKDKKPGMHFCPKFFERKSKDEYIKDKCAGIAQHINTGSIGRVFQGANVLHEFMHYSKVGKEATGTQVADPAYGAYNCYKLKDTDKTQTILNADSYVYYAMHIWLTETCGRDFSYPRDEQDN
;
A
#
# COMPACT_ATOMS: atom_id res chain seq x y z
N MET A 1 14.48 -65.06 -35.29
CA MET A 1 15.96 -65.01 -35.28
C MET A 1 16.36 -63.77 -36.08
N SER A 2 16.78 -62.67 -35.44
CA SER A 2 18.20 -62.41 -35.08
C SER A 2 19.05 -62.29 -36.35
N LEU A 3 19.84 -61.25 -36.66
CA LEU A 3 20.36 -60.05 -35.99
C LEU A 3 21.19 -59.29 -37.06
N LEU A 4 21.73 -58.11 -36.69
CA LEU A 4 22.87 -57.35 -37.24
C LEU A 4 22.54 -56.28 -38.31
N LYS A 5 22.74 -54.96 -38.07
CA LYS A 5 23.90 -54.13 -37.60
C LYS A 5 24.75 -53.59 -38.76
N SER A 6 24.78 -52.25 -38.88
CA SER A 6 25.94 -51.34 -39.12
C SER A 6 25.43 -50.05 -39.78
N VAL A 7 25.47 -48.88 -39.13
CA VAL A 7 26.59 -47.93 -38.97
C VAL A 7 27.16 -47.44 -40.31
N MET A 8 26.88 -46.18 -40.64
CA MET A 8 27.84 -45.31 -41.31
C MET A 8 27.64 -43.84 -40.92
N LEU A 9 28.74 -43.22 -40.49
CA LEU A 9 28.94 -41.78 -40.38
C LEU A 9 28.89 -41.13 -41.77
N GLY A 10 28.38 -39.90 -41.84
CA GLY A 10 28.53 -39.03 -43.00
C GLY A 10 28.51 -37.57 -42.59
N ALA A 11 29.67 -37.02 -42.25
CA ALA A 11 29.90 -35.59 -42.22
C ALA A 11 29.96 -35.06 -43.65
N LEU A 12 29.17 -34.03 -43.97
CA LEU A 12 29.31 -33.24 -45.19
C LEU A 12 29.18 -31.77 -44.80
N ALA A 13 30.34 -31.16 -44.59
CA ALA A 13 30.52 -29.73 -44.75
C ALA A 13 30.61 -29.45 -46.25
N LEU A 14 29.79 -28.52 -46.74
CA LEU A 14 30.07 -27.81 -48.00
C LEU A 14 29.53 -26.39 -47.89
N SER A 15 30.47 -25.50 -47.63
CA SER A 15 30.42 -24.07 -47.86
C SER A 15 30.09 -23.76 -49.32
N GLN A 16 29.07 -22.93 -49.57
CA GLN A 16 29.08 -22.04 -50.72
C GLN A 16 28.60 -20.65 -50.30
N PHE A 17 29.53 -19.71 -50.42
CA PHE A 17 29.34 -18.27 -50.36
C PHE A 17 28.39 -17.82 -51.48
N THR A 18 27.33 -17.10 -51.11
CA THR A 18 26.70 -16.12 -52.01
C THR A 18 26.48 -14.83 -51.23
N GLN A 19 27.30 -13.85 -51.58
CA GLN A 19 27.13 -12.40 -51.48
C GLN A 19 26.10 -11.87 -50.45
N ALA A 20 26.57 -11.64 -49.23
CA ALA A 20 25.93 -10.67 -48.34
C ALA A 20 26.15 -9.26 -48.93
N TYR A 21 25.06 -8.60 -49.29
CA TYR A 21 25.03 -7.15 -49.47
C TYR A 21 25.55 -6.48 -48.18
N PRO A 22 26.41 -5.45 -48.25
CA PRO A 22 26.71 -4.65 -47.08
C PRO A 22 25.42 -3.91 -46.69
N ALA A 23 24.79 -4.36 -45.60
CA ALA A 23 23.77 -3.56 -44.93
C ALA A 23 24.45 -2.25 -44.47
N PRO A 24 23.87 -1.07 -44.77
CA PRO A 24 24.44 0.18 -44.32
C PRO A 24 24.43 0.21 -42.79
N ASP A 25 25.58 0.60 -42.25
CA ASP A 25 25.86 0.77 -40.83
C ASP A 25 24.88 1.77 -40.21
N GLN A 26 23.79 1.25 -39.61
CA GLN A 26 22.87 2.03 -38.78
C GLN A 26 23.12 1.79 -37.28
N GLY A 27 24.32 1.32 -36.92
CA GLY A 27 24.70 0.97 -35.55
C GLY A 27 24.98 2.14 -34.60
N LEU A 28 24.84 3.40 -35.02
CA LEU A 28 25.21 4.56 -34.20
C LEU A 28 24.13 5.63 -34.00
N GLU A 29 22.96 5.50 -34.63
CA GLU A 29 21.82 6.43 -34.43
C GLU A 29 20.79 5.90 -33.40
N ALA A 30 20.73 4.58 -33.17
CA ALA A 30 19.81 3.99 -32.18
C ALA A 30 20.21 4.23 -30.72
N ARG A 31 21.43 4.74 -30.45
CA ARG A 31 21.88 5.13 -29.09
C ARG A 31 21.57 6.57 -28.71
N LYS A 32 21.04 7.39 -29.63
CA LYS A 32 20.54 8.75 -29.31
C LYS A 32 19.05 8.77 -28.97
N LEU A 33 18.32 7.67 -29.19
CA LEU A 33 16.91 7.53 -28.83
C LEU A 33 16.66 7.09 -27.38
N TYR A 34 17.72 6.80 -26.62
CA TYR A 34 17.66 6.45 -25.18
C TYR A 34 18.33 7.47 -24.26
N GLN A 35 18.53 8.71 -24.72
CA GLN A 35 18.74 9.87 -23.83
C GLN A 35 17.43 10.65 -23.64
N VAL A 36 16.32 9.93 -23.47
CA VAL A 36 15.06 10.48 -22.95
C VAL A 36 15.15 10.56 -21.43
N GLU A 37 16.23 11.13 -20.90
CA GLU A 37 16.34 11.48 -19.47
C GLU A 37 16.01 12.98 -19.25
N ASP A 38 16.06 13.82 -20.29
CA ASP A 38 15.79 15.27 -20.18
C ASP A 38 14.42 15.73 -20.73
N ALA A 39 13.68 14.87 -21.43
CA ALA A 39 12.36 15.21 -21.99
C ALA A 39 11.17 14.98 -21.02
N ILE A 40 11.42 14.47 -19.81
CA ILE A 40 10.45 14.39 -18.70
C ILE A 40 10.72 15.52 -17.68
N SER A 41 11.25 16.65 -18.14
CA SER A 41 11.39 17.87 -17.31
C SER A 41 10.11 18.73 -17.29
N GLY A 42 9.05 18.33 -18.02
CA GLY A 42 7.77 19.03 -18.09
C GLY A 42 6.56 18.31 -17.47
N LEU A 43 6.71 17.07 -17.01
CA LEU A 43 5.71 16.45 -16.14
C LEU A 43 6.07 16.85 -14.72
N GLU A 44 5.32 17.79 -14.12
CA GLU A 44 5.38 18.00 -12.68
C GLU A 44 5.23 16.61 -12.02
N ARG A 45 6.28 16.13 -11.35
CA ARG A 45 6.21 14.88 -10.59
C ARG A 45 5.04 14.99 -9.63
N ARG A 46 4.22 13.94 -9.54
CA ARG A 46 3.06 13.96 -8.65
C ARG A 46 3.55 14.17 -7.23
N LYS A 47 2.86 15.05 -6.53
CA LYS A 47 3.30 15.49 -5.21
C LYS A 47 2.93 14.41 -4.20
N LEU A 48 3.94 13.73 -3.68
CA LEU A 48 3.82 13.10 -2.36
C LEU A 48 3.34 14.17 -1.37
N PHE A 49 2.61 13.77 -0.33
CA PHE A 49 2.29 14.65 0.79
C PHE A 49 3.50 15.44 1.30
N ASN A 50 3.24 16.70 1.67
CA ASN A 50 4.28 17.67 1.98
C ASN A 50 4.92 17.32 3.34
N VAL A 51 6.22 17.05 3.32
CA VAL A 51 7.03 16.77 4.52
C VAL A 51 8.11 17.83 4.74
N ASP A 52 7.93 19.03 4.18
CA ASP A 52 8.93 20.11 4.22
C ASP A 52 9.14 20.64 5.64
N ASP A 53 8.11 20.56 6.49
CA ASP A 53 8.15 20.96 7.90
C ASP A 53 8.91 19.97 8.79
N ILE A 54 9.13 18.73 8.33
CA ILE A 54 9.92 17.73 9.07
C ILE A 54 11.38 18.15 9.05
N SER A 55 12.06 18.18 10.19
CA SER A 55 13.47 18.61 10.24
C SER A 55 14.46 17.45 10.01
N ASN A 56 14.09 16.24 10.43
CA ASN A 56 14.92 15.05 10.31
C ASN A 56 14.77 14.40 8.92
N ASP A 57 15.87 14.26 8.18
CA ASP A 57 15.84 13.72 6.81
C ASP A 57 15.53 12.21 6.74
N ASP A 58 15.93 11.43 7.75
CA ASP A 58 15.54 10.02 7.85
C ASP A 58 14.04 9.89 8.09
N HIS A 59 13.46 10.76 8.90
CA HIS A 59 12.01 10.83 9.10
C HIS A 59 11.28 11.21 7.81
N LYS A 60 11.77 12.22 7.06
CA LYS A 60 11.22 12.54 5.72
C LYS A 60 11.25 11.34 4.79
N LYS A 61 12.37 10.62 4.76
CA LYS A 61 12.54 9.44 3.93
C LYS A 61 11.56 8.35 4.35
N ALA A 62 11.44 8.05 5.65
CA ALA A 62 10.51 7.07 6.18
C ALA A 62 9.05 7.41 5.83
N LEU A 63 8.64 8.68 5.96
CA LEU A 63 7.30 9.14 5.58
C LEU A 63 7.03 8.97 4.08
N LYS A 64 7.97 9.39 3.23
CA LYS A 64 7.85 9.23 1.77
C LYS A 64 7.79 7.76 1.36
N THR A 65 8.62 6.90 1.96
CA THR A 65 8.60 5.45 1.74
C THR A 65 7.29 4.85 2.23
N GLY A 66 6.84 5.22 3.44
CA GLY A 66 5.58 4.77 4.02
C GLY A 66 4.37 5.12 3.15
N LEU A 67 4.35 6.29 2.51
CA LEU A 67 3.30 6.62 1.53
C LEU A 67 3.35 5.73 0.29
N LYS A 68 4.54 5.52 -0.30
CA LYS A 68 4.68 4.64 -1.47
C LYS A 68 4.25 3.21 -1.15
N ASP A 69 4.61 2.73 0.05
CA ASP A 69 4.22 1.43 0.57
C ASP A 69 2.69 1.34 0.77
N ALA A 70 2.06 2.38 1.34
CA ALA A 70 0.62 2.47 1.49
C ALA A 70 -0.11 2.44 0.13
N VAL A 71 0.40 3.17 -0.86
CA VAL A 71 -0.14 3.21 -2.22
C VAL A 71 -0.01 1.84 -2.89
N GLU A 72 1.09 1.14 -2.71
CA GLU A 72 1.27 -0.23 -3.23
C GLU A 72 0.25 -1.21 -2.63
N VAL A 73 0.05 -1.16 -1.32
CA VAL A 73 -0.95 -1.99 -0.61
C VAL A 73 -2.35 -1.70 -1.12
N ALA A 74 -2.74 -0.42 -1.17
CA ALA A 74 -4.06 -0.01 -1.63
C ALA A 74 -4.30 -0.29 -3.13
N SER A 75 -3.27 -0.12 -3.97
CA SER A 75 -3.34 -0.44 -5.40
C SER A 75 -3.53 -1.94 -5.59
N THR A 76 -2.81 -2.77 -4.84
CA THR A 76 -2.97 -4.22 -4.90
C THR A 76 -4.40 -4.63 -4.52
N ALA A 77 -4.95 -4.03 -3.47
CA ALA A 77 -6.34 -4.27 -3.09
C ALA A 77 -7.32 -3.83 -4.20
N LEU A 78 -7.13 -2.64 -4.77
CA LEU A 78 -7.96 -2.11 -5.84
C LEU A 78 -7.92 -2.98 -7.11
N ASP A 79 -6.74 -3.48 -7.49
CA ASP A 79 -6.54 -4.29 -8.67
C ASP A 79 -7.12 -5.71 -8.51
N LYS A 80 -7.10 -6.24 -7.27
CA LYS A 80 -7.44 -7.64 -6.97
C LYS A 80 -8.81 -7.83 -6.34
N MET A 81 -9.46 -6.78 -5.85
CA MET A 81 -10.74 -6.90 -5.13
C MET A 81 -11.86 -7.61 -5.89
N ASP A 82 -11.75 -7.65 -7.22
CA ASP A 82 -12.74 -8.26 -8.12
C ASP A 82 -12.41 -9.70 -8.51
N ASP A 83 -11.21 -10.20 -8.18
CA ASP A 83 -10.84 -11.60 -8.37
C ASP A 83 -11.71 -12.50 -7.47
N GLU A 84 -12.17 -13.65 -8.00
CA GLU A 84 -13.00 -14.61 -7.25
C GLU A 84 -12.41 -14.99 -5.89
N LYS A 85 -11.07 -15.06 -5.80
CA LYS A 85 -10.33 -15.36 -4.58
C LYS A 85 -10.62 -14.37 -3.45
N TYR A 86 -10.80 -13.09 -3.77
CA TYR A 86 -10.87 -12.00 -2.78
C TYR A 86 -12.28 -11.47 -2.52
N LYS A 87 -13.29 -11.95 -3.27
CA LYS A 87 -14.68 -11.51 -3.10
C LYS A 87 -15.19 -11.63 -1.66
N SER A 88 -14.88 -12.74 -0.99
CA SER A 88 -15.30 -12.98 0.40
C SER A 88 -14.62 -12.07 1.42
N TYR A 89 -13.48 -11.45 1.07
CA TYR A 89 -12.77 -10.58 2.00
C TYR A 89 -13.52 -9.27 2.20
N LEU A 90 -14.23 -8.79 1.17
CA LEU A 90 -14.96 -7.53 1.26
C LEU A 90 -16.06 -7.64 2.31
N SER A 91 -16.90 -8.68 2.21
CA SER A 91 -17.95 -8.93 3.21
C SER A 91 -17.39 -9.28 4.58
N ALA A 92 -16.23 -9.94 4.64
CA ALA A 92 -15.57 -10.24 5.90
C ALA A 92 -15.14 -9.00 6.69
N TRP A 93 -14.75 -7.91 6.02
CA TRP A 93 -14.30 -6.67 6.65
C TRP A 93 -15.35 -5.55 6.70
N PHE A 94 -16.24 -5.52 5.71
CA PHE A 94 -17.25 -4.45 5.57
C PHE A 94 -18.69 -4.93 5.76
N GLY A 95 -18.96 -6.23 5.77
CA GLY A 95 -20.31 -6.80 5.78
C GLY A 95 -20.95 -6.89 4.39
N ASP A 96 -22.05 -7.64 4.30
CA ASP A 96 -22.79 -7.93 3.07
C ASP A 96 -23.81 -6.81 2.73
N ASP A 97 -23.32 -5.64 2.31
CA ASP A 97 -24.16 -4.57 1.73
C ASP A 97 -23.77 -4.33 0.27
N ASP A 98 -24.77 -4.23 -0.59
CA ASP A 98 -24.59 -4.13 -2.04
C ASP A 98 -23.76 -2.90 -2.47
N ASN A 99 -23.81 -1.80 -1.70
CA ASN A 99 -23.10 -0.56 -2.01
C ASN A 99 -21.68 -0.51 -1.44
N HIS A 100 -21.33 -1.39 -0.51
CA HIS A 100 -20.02 -1.36 0.14
C HIS A 100 -18.89 -1.60 -0.86
N ARG A 101 -19.09 -2.48 -1.84
CA ARG A 101 -18.05 -2.79 -2.84
C ARG A 101 -17.65 -1.55 -3.64
N ASP A 102 -18.63 -0.82 -4.16
CA ASP A 102 -18.38 0.34 -5.01
C ASP A 102 -17.84 1.53 -4.19
N THR A 103 -18.32 1.68 -2.96
CA THR A 103 -17.81 2.68 -2.00
C THR A 103 -16.34 2.41 -1.66
N VAL A 104 -16.01 1.17 -1.29
CA VAL A 104 -14.64 0.76 -0.95
C VAL A 104 -13.71 0.93 -2.15
N ARG A 105 -14.17 0.53 -3.35
CA ARG A 105 -13.42 0.79 -4.59
C ARG A 105 -13.16 2.28 -4.78
N GLN A 106 -14.16 3.13 -4.55
CA GLN A 106 -14.02 4.56 -4.74
C GLN A 106 -13.05 5.19 -3.73
N VAL A 107 -13.05 4.74 -2.46
CA VAL A 107 -12.05 5.16 -1.47
C VAL A 107 -10.63 4.84 -1.95
N TYR A 108 -10.38 3.60 -2.40
CA TYR A 108 -9.06 3.26 -2.92
C TYR A 108 -8.72 4.00 -4.21
N LYS A 109 -9.67 4.25 -5.11
CA LYS A 109 -9.43 5.09 -6.29
C LYS A 109 -9.05 6.52 -5.92
N ASN A 110 -9.71 7.11 -4.92
CA ASN A 110 -9.39 8.45 -4.44
C ASN A 110 -7.99 8.53 -3.82
N PHE A 111 -7.51 7.44 -3.21
CA PHE A 111 -6.17 7.35 -2.63
C PHE A 111 -5.09 7.02 -3.68
N VAL A 112 -5.32 6.03 -4.54
CA VAL A 112 -4.36 5.48 -5.49
C VAL A 112 -4.25 6.36 -6.76
N GLY A 113 -5.36 6.93 -7.23
CA GLY A 113 -5.40 7.72 -8.45
C GLY A 113 -5.02 6.89 -9.69
N SER A 114 -4.40 7.52 -10.70
CA SER A 114 -3.95 6.79 -11.91
C SER A 114 -2.59 6.08 -11.75
N ASN A 115 -1.94 6.25 -10.60
CA ASN A 115 -0.83 5.45 -10.06
C ASN A 115 0.36 5.05 -10.96
N HIS A 116 0.80 5.85 -11.93
CA HIS A 116 1.92 5.44 -12.81
C HIS A 116 3.26 5.22 -12.07
N ASN A 117 3.47 5.84 -10.90
CA ASN A 117 4.77 5.84 -10.18
C ASN A 117 4.69 5.41 -8.70
N LYS A 118 3.59 4.79 -8.23
CA LYS A 118 3.36 4.52 -6.79
C LYS A 118 3.31 5.77 -5.89
N GLU A 119 3.00 6.93 -6.46
CA GLU A 119 2.93 8.21 -5.74
C GLU A 119 1.52 8.52 -5.22
N GLY A 120 0.52 7.73 -5.61
CA GLY A 120 -0.88 7.91 -5.25
C GLY A 120 -1.58 8.97 -6.10
N ALA A 121 -2.74 9.42 -5.62
CA ALA A 121 -3.53 10.47 -6.24
C ALA A 121 -2.94 11.86 -5.98
N ASP A 122 -3.11 12.80 -6.91
CA ASP A 122 -2.56 14.16 -6.80
C ASP A 122 -3.09 14.91 -5.56
N VAL A 123 -4.30 14.59 -5.11
CA VAL A 123 -4.92 15.19 -3.92
C VAL A 123 -4.16 14.91 -2.63
N LEU A 124 -3.32 13.86 -2.59
CA LEU A 124 -2.51 13.52 -1.42
C LEU A 124 -1.41 14.55 -1.16
N GLY A 125 -0.89 15.19 -2.22
CA GLY A 125 0.10 16.25 -2.14
C GLY A 125 -0.37 17.52 -1.42
N ASN A 126 -1.68 17.66 -1.20
CA ASN A 126 -2.26 18.77 -0.45
C ASN A 126 -2.14 18.59 1.07
N VAL A 127 -1.85 17.37 1.55
CA VAL A 127 -1.70 17.06 2.97
C VAL A 127 -0.31 17.51 3.45
N ILE A 128 -0.28 18.21 4.58
CA ILE A 128 0.96 18.67 5.20
C ILE A 128 1.25 17.81 6.42
N VAL A 129 2.46 17.23 6.48
CA VAL A 129 2.96 16.56 7.68
C VAL A 129 3.70 17.57 8.52
N HIS A 130 3.21 17.77 9.74
CA HIS A 130 3.78 18.70 10.68
C HIS A 130 4.77 18.03 11.63
N ASN A 131 5.83 18.76 11.96
CA ASN A 131 6.84 18.28 12.91
C ASN A 131 6.39 18.41 14.36
N ASP A 132 5.54 19.39 14.67
CA ASP A 132 4.99 19.59 16.00
C ASP A 132 3.75 18.70 16.25
N ASP A 133 3.61 18.21 17.48
CA ASP A 133 2.36 17.59 17.93
C ASP A 133 1.34 18.69 18.28
N TYR A 134 0.52 19.06 17.31
CA TYR A 134 -0.43 20.18 17.40
C TYR A 134 -1.84 19.76 17.84
N HIS A 135 -2.07 18.48 18.11
CA HIS A 135 -3.35 17.99 18.63
C HIS A 135 -3.25 17.63 20.11
N GLU A 136 -4.26 18.03 20.87
CA GLU A 136 -4.39 17.76 22.29
C GLU A 136 -5.70 17.06 22.58
N ILE A 137 -5.66 16.09 23.50
CA ILE A 137 -6.82 15.43 24.07
C ILE A 137 -6.70 15.57 25.58
N ASN A 138 -7.73 16.15 26.21
CA ASN A 138 -7.77 16.40 27.66
C ASN A 138 -6.53 17.17 28.19
N GLY A 139 -6.04 18.14 27.42
CA GLY A 139 -4.89 18.98 27.78
C GLY A 139 -3.53 18.29 27.65
N GLN A 140 -3.47 17.08 27.08
CA GLN A 140 -2.21 16.38 26.79
C GLN A 140 -1.99 16.27 25.28
N LYS A 141 -0.74 16.48 24.86
CA LYS A 141 -0.26 16.25 23.50
C LYS A 141 -0.53 14.80 23.07
N PHE A 142 -1.10 14.60 21.89
CA PHE A 142 -1.56 13.29 21.42
C PHE A 142 -0.49 12.19 21.54
N CYS A 143 0.74 12.47 21.10
CA CYS A 143 1.84 11.51 21.14
C CYS A 143 2.34 11.19 22.56
N SER A 144 1.99 12.03 23.53
CA SER A 144 2.32 11.84 24.96
C SER A 144 1.22 11.11 25.73
N ILE A 145 0.03 10.93 25.13
CA ILE A 145 -1.06 10.18 25.77
C ILE A 145 -0.62 8.73 25.92
N ASN A 146 -0.71 8.24 27.15
CA ASN A 146 -0.42 6.86 27.50
C ASN A 146 -1.68 6.23 28.09
N ASN A 147 -2.24 5.25 27.38
CA ASN A 147 -3.34 4.43 27.86
C ASN A 147 -2.85 3.00 28.05
N ASN A 148 -2.58 2.60 29.30
CA ASN A 148 -2.10 1.27 29.66
C ASN A 148 -0.83 0.85 28.88
N GLY A 149 0.15 1.74 28.79
CA GLY A 149 1.40 1.54 28.06
C GLY A 149 1.29 1.76 26.54
N LYS A 150 0.09 2.05 26.02
CA LYS A 150 -0.11 2.31 24.59
C LYS A 150 -0.09 3.82 24.32
N THR A 151 0.83 4.22 23.46
CA THR A 151 0.92 5.59 22.91
C THR A 151 0.39 5.68 21.48
N GLY A 152 -0.04 6.89 21.11
CA GLY A 152 -0.45 7.26 19.77
C GLY A 152 0.68 7.05 18.73
N THR A 153 0.30 6.93 17.46
CA THR A 153 1.27 6.68 16.37
C THR A 153 1.21 7.76 15.31
N ALA A 154 0.01 8.15 14.90
CA ALA A 154 -0.20 9.27 14.02
C ALA A 154 -1.63 9.78 14.22
N TYR A 155 -1.94 10.91 13.62
CA TYR A 155 -3.30 11.40 13.47
C TYR A 155 -3.41 12.30 12.23
N TYR A 156 -4.62 12.33 11.68
CA TYR A 156 -5.09 13.34 10.75
C TYR A 156 -5.87 14.44 11.49
N LYS A 157 -5.47 15.70 11.30
CA LYS A 157 -6.20 16.85 11.83
C LYS A 157 -5.99 18.09 10.95
N VAL A 158 -7.05 18.87 10.75
CA VAL A 158 -6.92 20.15 10.03
C VAL A 158 -6.14 21.15 10.90
N LYS A 159 -5.08 21.74 10.33
CA LYS A 159 -4.30 22.85 10.91
C LYS A 159 -4.32 24.02 9.95
N ASP A 160 -4.62 25.21 10.43
CA ASP A 160 -4.67 26.44 9.61
C ASP A 160 -5.53 26.31 8.33
N LYS A 161 -6.68 25.63 8.45
CA LYS A 161 -7.61 25.31 7.34
C LYS A 161 -7.03 24.43 6.23
N LYS A 162 -5.88 23.80 6.46
CA LYS A 162 -5.25 22.82 5.55
C LYS A 162 -5.32 21.42 6.14
N PRO A 163 -5.43 20.37 5.31
CA PRO A 163 -5.37 18.99 5.79
C PRO A 163 -3.97 18.72 6.36
N GLY A 164 -3.91 18.39 7.64
CA GLY A 164 -2.67 18.14 8.36
C GLY A 164 -2.60 16.70 8.84
N MET A 165 -1.37 16.19 8.95
CA MET A 165 -1.06 14.95 9.63
C MET A 165 0.12 15.17 10.57
N HIS A 166 0.22 14.34 11.59
CA HIS A 166 1.41 14.25 12.43
C HIS A 166 1.69 12.78 12.71
N PHE A 167 2.98 12.41 12.72
CA PHE A 167 3.44 11.07 13.03
C PHE A 167 4.32 11.11 14.27
N CYS A 168 3.87 10.43 15.32
CA CYS A 168 4.57 10.33 16.60
C CYS A 168 5.88 9.53 16.48
N PRO A 169 6.81 9.65 17.44
CA PRO A 169 8.06 8.87 17.44
C PRO A 169 7.87 7.36 17.19
N LYS A 170 6.81 6.79 17.77
CA LYS A 170 6.43 5.37 17.59
C LYS A 170 6.18 4.96 16.15
N PHE A 171 5.82 5.86 15.24
CA PHE A 171 5.72 5.54 13.81
C PHE A 171 7.10 5.17 13.23
N PHE A 172 8.15 5.88 13.61
CA PHE A 172 9.49 5.69 13.07
C PHE A 172 10.19 4.43 13.62
N GLU A 173 9.69 3.86 14.72
CA GLU A 173 10.10 2.55 15.24
C GLU A 173 9.50 1.36 14.45
N ARG A 174 8.51 1.62 13.58
CA ARG A 174 7.84 0.59 12.79
C ARG A 174 8.67 0.23 11.56
N LYS A 175 8.43 -0.97 11.04
CA LYS A 175 9.14 -1.52 9.90
C LYS A 175 8.69 -0.84 8.61
N SER A 176 9.67 -0.56 7.74
CA SER A 176 9.44 -0.34 6.31
C SER A 176 8.92 -1.62 5.64
N LYS A 177 8.41 -1.54 4.40
CA LYS A 177 7.98 -2.75 3.67
C LYS A 177 9.08 -3.80 3.60
N ASP A 178 10.29 -3.42 3.18
CA ASP A 178 11.38 -4.36 2.94
C ASP A 178 11.78 -5.12 4.21
N GLU A 179 11.73 -4.46 5.38
CA GLU A 179 11.95 -5.09 6.68
C GLU A 179 10.75 -5.93 7.13
N TYR A 180 9.54 -5.50 6.77
CA TYR A 180 8.29 -6.12 7.19
C TYR A 180 8.06 -7.48 6.51
N ILE A 181 8.30 -7.57 5.20
CA ILE A 181 8.15 -8.81 4.41
C ILE A 181 9.44 -9.60 4.28
N LYS A 182 10.49 -9.20 5.01
CA LYS A 182 11.79 -9.89 5.03
C LYS A 182 11.58 -11.40 5.26
N ASP A 183 12.43 -12.21 4.63
CA ASP A 183 12.39 -13.67 4.69
C ASP A 183 11.06 -14.27 4.19
N LYS A 184 10.49 -13.66 3.15
CA LYS A 184 9.25 -14.10 2.49
C LYS A 184 8.09 -14.26 3.48
N CYS A 185 7.93 -13.29 4.37
CA CYS A 185 6.85 -13.24 5.36
C CYS A 185 6.83 -14.39 6.38
N ALA A 186 7.96 -15.08 6.58
CA ALA A 186 8.04 -16.19 7.55
C ALA A 186 7.70 -15.77 8.98
N GLY A 187 8.01 -14.51 9.35
CA GLY A 187 7.69 -13.95 10.67
C GLY A 187 6.28 -13.37 10.82
N ILE A 188 5.44 -13.39 9.78
CA ILE A 188 4.07 -12.86 9.85
C ILE A 188 3.15 -13.99 10.32
N ALA A 189 2.31 -13.73 11.33
CA ALA A 189 1.38 -14.73 11.83
C ALA A 189 0.40 -15.22 10.75
N GLN A 190 -0.17 -16.41 10.94
CA GLN A 190 -1.17 -16.96 10.02
C GLN A 190 -2.51 -16.21 10.08
N HIS A 191 -2.90 -15.75 11.27
CA HIS A 191 -4.11 -14.96 11.47
C HIS A 191 -3.81 -13.47 11.32
N ILE A 192 -4.73 -12.75 10.66
CA ILE A 192 -4.69 -11.29 10.65
C ILE A 192 -4.83 -10.79 12.09
N ASN A 193 -3.82 -10.07 12.56
CA ASN A 193 -3.81 -9.49 13.90
C ASN A 193 -3.09 -8.13 13.90
N THR A 194 -3.37 -7.34 14.92
CA THR A 194 -2.83 -5.98 15.03
C THR A 194 -1.34 -5.96 15.34
N GLY A 195 -0.89 -6.87 16.22
CA GLY A 195 0.48 -6.94 16.72
C GLY A 195 1.52 -7.32 15.67
N SER A 196 1.12 -7.94 14.55
CA SER A 196 2.03 -8.33 13.45
C SER A 196 1.64 -7.76 12.10
N ILE A 197 0.47 -7.12 11.94
CA ILE A 197 0.01 -6.59 10.64
C ILE A 197 -0.29 -5.10 10.71
N GLY A 198 -1.32 -4.68 11.44
CA GLY A 198 -1.75 -3.29 11.46
C GLY A 198 -0.73 -2.32 12.09
N ARG A 199 -0.14 -2.71 13.23
CA ARG A 199 0.70 -1.80 14.04
C ARG A 199 2.21 -1.88 13.81
N VAL A 200 2.70 -2.80 12.99
CA VAL A 200 4.15 -3.01 12.82
C VAL A 200 4.70 -2.39 11.54
N PHE A 201 3.83 -2.05 10.58
CA PHE A 201 4.21 -1.61 9.25
C PHE A 201 3.88 -0.13 9.02
N GLN A 202 4.86 0.66 8.59
CA GLN A 202 4.69 2.09 8.33
C GLN A 202 3.60 2.37 7.29
N GLY A 203 3.56 1.62 6.17
CA GLY A 203 2.58 1.82 5.11
C GLY A 203 1.13 1.64 5.57
N ALA A 204 0.86 0.67 6.44
CA ALA A 204 -0.47 0.48 7.04
C ALA A 204 -0.95 1.71 7.83
N ASN A 205 -0.02 2.45 8.45
CA ASN A 205 -0.36 3.62 9.27
C ASN A 205 -0.56 4.86 8.43
N VAL A 206 0.28 5.05 7.42
CA VAL A 206 0.02 6.10 6.44
C VAL A 206 -1.34 5.86 5.77
N LEU A 207 -1.65 4.62 5.39
CA LEU A 207 -2.93 4.27 4.80
C LEU A 207 -4.11 4.61 5.75
N HIS A 208 -4.01 4.22 7.03
CA HIS A 208 -4.99 4.56 8.06
C HIS A 208 -5.29 6.06 8.08
N GLU A 209 -4.26 6.89 8.23
CA GLU A 209 -4.44 8.35 8.35
C GLU A 209 -5.08 8.96 7.11
N PHE A 210 -4.74 8.45 5.92
CA PHE A 210 -5.34 8.94 4.68
C PHE A 210 -6.81 8.57 4.53
N MET A 211 -7.31 7.53 5.20
CA MET A 211 -8.76 7.25 5.19
C MET A 211 -9.54 8.41 5.85
N HIS A 212 -8.97 9.05 6.87
CA HIS A 212 -9.57 10.24 7.50
C HIS A 212 -9.52 11.49 6.63
N TYR A 213 -8.68 11.55 5.61
CA TYR A 213 -8.64 12.71 4.73
C TYR A 213 -9.92 12.76 3.90
N SER A 214 -10.67 13.88 3.99
CA SER A 214 -12.00 13.98 3.38
C SER A 214 -12.02 13.75 1.87
N LYS A 215 -10.93 14.08 1.14
CA LYS A 215 -10.81 13.82 -0.30
C LYS A 215 -10.62 12.34 -0.65
N VAL A 216 -10.30 11.51 0.34
CA VAL A 216 -10.14 10.06 0.18
C VAL A 216 -11.39 9.34 0.70
N GLY A 217 -11.64 9.42 2.01
CA GLY A 217 -12.76 8.72 2.66
C GLY A 217 -14.10 9.38 2.38
N LYS A 218 -14.30 10.60 2.89
CA LYS A 218 -15.62 11.27 2.90
C LYS A 218 -16.21 11.48 1.51
N GLU A 219 -15.42 11.79 0.49
CA GLU A 219 -15.92 11.96 -0.88
C GLU A 219 -16.51 10.67 -1.47
N ALA A 220 -16.06 9.50 -1.02
CA ALA A 220 -16.60 8.22 -1.45
C ALA A 220 -17.77 7.75 -0.57
N THR A 221 -17.64 7.87 0.75
CA THR A 221 -18.63 7.34 1.71
C THR A 221 -19.76 8.32 2.02
N GLY A 222 -19.64 9.59 1.60
CA GLY A 222 -20.55 10.68 1.99
C GLY A 222 -20.41 11.15 3.45
N THR A 223 -19.73 10.38 4.30
CA THR A 223 -19.59 10.61 5.75
C THR A 223 -18.12 10.55 6.15
N GLN A 224 -17.73 11.34 7.15
CA GLN A 224 -16.34 11.34 7.61
C GLN A 224 -15.95 9.95 8.12
N VAL A 225 -14.90 9.35 7.53
CA VAL A 225 -14.27 8.14 8.06
C VAL A 225 -13.53 8.49 9.34
N ALA A 226 -13.76 7.70 10.39
CA ALA A 226 -13.29 7.87 11.75
C ALA A 226 -12.76 6.53 12.30
N ASP A 227 -12.74 6.39 13.62
CA ASP A 227 -12.19 5.23 14.33
C ASP A 227 -13.20 4.56 15.28
N PRO A 228 -14.36 4.08 14.78
CA PRO A 228 -15.33 3.37 15.60
C PRO A 228 -14.77 2.07 16.21
N ALA A 229 -13.74 1.47 15.61
CA ALA A 229 -13.07 0.30 16.16
C ALA A 229 -11.56 0.33 15.90
N TYR A 230 -10.77 -0.03 16.91
CA TYR A 230 -9.34 -0.28 16.78
C TYR A 230 -9.00 -1.74 17.05
N GLY A 231 -8.07 -2.26 16.25
CA GLY A 231 -7.57 -3.62 16.39
C GLY A 231 -8.28 -4.60 15.46
N ALA A 232 -7.57 -5.64 15.01
CA ALA A 232 -7.97 -6.48 13.89
C ALA A 232 -9.26 -7.23 14.22
N TYR A 233 -9.36 -7.79 15.42
CA TYR A 233 -10.57 -8.50 15.85
C TYR A 233 -11.76 -7.55 15.97
N ASN A 234 -11.58 -6.39 16.60
CA ASN A 234 -12.67 -5.43 16.77
C ASN A 234 -13.19 -4.91 15.42
N CYS A 235 -12.28 -4.62 14.48
CA CYS A 235 -12.65 -4.21 13.12
C CYS A 235 -13.37 -5.34 12.37
N TYR A 236 -12.89 -6.58 12.51
CA TYR A 236 -13.54 -7.74 11.93
C TYR A 236 -14.93 -7.98 12.51
N LYS A 237 -15.14 -7.76 13.80
CA LYS A 237 -16.43 -7.89 14.47
C LYS A 237 -17.39 -6.72 14.25
N LEU A 238 -16.89 -5.58 13.77
CA LEU A 238 -17.71 -4.38 13.57
C LEU A 238 -18.90 -4.63 12.63
N LYS A 239 -18.76 -5.48 11.62
CA LYS A 239 -19.88 -5.89 10.74
C LYS A 239 -21.01 -6.64 11.45
N ASP A 240 -20.76 -7.19 12.62
CA ASP A 240 -21.76 -7.92 13.40
C ASP A 240 -22.42 -7.00 14.43
N THR A 241 -21.73 -5.95 14.88
CA THR A 241 -22.19 -5.04 15.95
C THR A 241 -22.76 -3.74 15.43
N ASP A 242 -22.16 -3.15 14.40
CA ASP A 242 -22.64 -1.94 13.74
C ASP A 242 -22.16 -1.89 12.28
N LYS A 243 -22.95 -2.50 11.39
CA LYS A 243 -22.68 -2.56 9.95
C LYS A 243 -22.49 -1.19 9.32
N THR A 244 -23.14 -0.14 9.83
CA THR A 244 -23.06 1.19 9.25
C THR A 244 -21.70 1.85 9.48
N GLN A 245 -20.98 1.39 10.51
CA GLN A 245 -19.68 1.92 10.88
C GLN A 245 -18.52 1.25 10.17
N THR A 246 -18.72 0.09 9.53
CA THR A 246 -17.61 -0.66 8.90
C THR A 246 -16.95 0.13 7.77
N ILE A 247 -17.76 0.78 6.92
CA ILE A 247 -17.28 1.68 5.85
C ILE A 247 -16.82 3.04 6.38
N LEU A 248 -17.10 3.36 7.65
CA LEU A 248 -16.65 4.59 8.30
C LEU A 248 -15.45 4.34 9.22
N ASN A 249 -14.84 3.16 9.16
CA ASN A 249 -13.72 2.77 9.99
C ASN A 249 -12.41 2.72 9.20
N ALA A 250 -11.45 3.58 9.55
CA ALA A 250 -10.15 3.64 8.86
C ALA A 250 -9.39 2.30 8.91
N ASP A 251 -9.36 1.65 10.08
CA ASP A 251 -8.68 0.36 10.24
C ASP A 251 -9.31 -0.76 9.38
N SER A 252 -10.61 -0.73 9.09
CA SER A 252 -11.25 -1.73 8.22
C SER A 252 -10.68 -1.70 6.80
N TYR A 253 -10.41 -0.51 6.25
CA TYR A 253 -9.72 -0.35 4.98
C TYR A 253 -8.28 -0.85 5.04
N VAL A 254 -7.58 -0.61 6.16
CA VAL A 254 -6.20 -1.10 6.32
C VAL A 254 -6.17 -2.62 6.35
N TYR A 255 -6.98 -3.27 7.19
CA TYR A 255 -6.98 -4.73 7.30
C TYR A 255 -7.49 -5.41 6.02
N TYR A 256 -8.48 -4.85 5.34
CA TYR A 256 -8.92 -5.36 4.03
C TYR A 256 -7.77 -5.32 3.02
N ALA A 257 -7.12 -4.16 2.85
CA ALA A 257 -6.04 -4.03 1.86
C ALA A 257 -4.81 -4.86 2.22
N MET A 258 -4.43 -4.88 3.49
CA MET A 258 -3.31 -5.69 3.99
C MET A 258 -3.58 -7.19 3.82
N HIS A 259 -4.83 -7.65 4.02
CA HIS A 259 -5.17 -9.06 3.83
C HIS A 259 -4.93 -9.50 2.39
N ILE A 260 -5.39 -8.72 1.41
CA ILE A 260 -5.14 -9.01 -0.01
C ILE A 260 -3.66 -8.90 -0.34
N TRP A 261 -3.01 -7.79 0.04
CA TRP A 261 -1.61 -7.52 -0.30
C TRP A 261 -0.65 -8.56 0.29
N LEU A 262 -0.85 -8.98 1.55
CA LEU A 262 -0.05 -10.04 2.15
C LEU A 262 -0.29 -11.38 1.47
N THR A 263 -1.53 -11.70 1.14
CA THR A 263 -1.83 -12.96 0.43
C THR A 263 -1.11 -13.04 -0.92
N GLU A 264 -1.12 -11.94 -1.70
CA GLU A 264 -0.39 -11.86 -2.97
C GLU A 264 1.14 -11.85 -2.77
N THR A 265 1.64 -11.03 -1.85
CA THR A 265 3.09 -10.81 -1.66
C THR A 265 3.78 -12.02 -1.04
N CYS A 266 3.13 -12.67 -0.09
CA CYS A 266 3.68 -13.80 0.65
C CYS A 266 3.38 -15.14 -0.02
N GLY A 267 2.51 -15.18 -1.03
CA GLY A 267 2.15 -16.40 -1.77
C GLY A 267 1.43 -17.44 -0.90
N ARG A 268 0.75 -17.02 0.15
CA ARG A 268 -0.05 -17.89 1.04
C ARG A 268 -1.29 -17.16 1.53
N ASP A 269 -2.34 -17.90 1.84
CA ASP A 269 -3.55 -17.31 2.41
C ASP A 269 -3.36 -17.03 3.90
N PHE A 270 -4.04 -15.99 4.38
CA PHE A 270 -4.12 -15.64 5.79
C PHE A 270 -5.53 -15.91 6.30
N SER A 271 -5.64 -16.29 7.56
CA SER A 271 -6.94 -16.49 8.22
C SER A 271 -7.40 -15.22 8.92
N TYR A 272 -8.71 -15.07 9.10
CA TYR A 272 -9.28 -13.95 9.84
C TYR A 272 -8.84 -13.91 11.32
N PRO A 273 -8.99 -12.75 11.98
CA PRO A 273 -8.82 -12.66 13.43
C PRO A 273 -9.76 -13.63 14.16
N ARG A 274 -9.29 -14.22 15.27
CA ARG A 274 -10.01 -15.25 16.02
C ARG A 274 -10.81 -14.67 17.18
N ASP A 275 -10.13 -13.89 18.01
CA ASP A 275 -10.63 -13.35 19.28
C ASP A 275 -9.85 -12.09 19.67
N GLU A 276 -10.14 -11.57 20.87
CA GLU A 276 -9.54 -10.34 21.39
C GLU A 276 -8.00 -10.37 21.49
N GLN A 277 -7.36 -11.55 21.50
CA GLN A 277 -5.90 -11.67 21.50
C GLN A 277 -5.26 -11.18 20.19
N ASP A 278 -6.04 -11.07 19.11
CA ASP A 278 -5.56 -10.59 17.82
C ASP A 278 -5.63 -9.03 17.67
N ASN A 279 -5.96 -8.29 18.75
CA ASN A 279 -5.97 -6.79 18.83
C ASN A 279 -4.65 -6.15 19.33
#